data_AF-A0A929F5U0-F1
#
_entry.id   AF-A0A929F5U0-F1
#
_cell.length_a   1.000
_cell.length_b   1.000
_cell.length_c   1.000
_cell.angle_alpha   90.00
_cell.angle_beta   90.00
_cell.angle_gamma   90.00
#
_symmetry.space_group_name_H-M   'P 1'
#
loop_
_entity.id
_entity.type
_entity.pdbx_description
1 polymer ?
#
loop_
_entity_poly.entity_id
_entity_poly.type
_entity_poly.pdbx_seq_one_letter_code
_entity_poly.pdbx_strand_id
1 'polypeptide(L)' 'MRVSLNWLKEFVDIDQTPAEVAEILTMAGLEGEGLEQRAQNLDDFKVSKILDINPHPRA' A
#
# COMPACT_ATOMS: atom_id res chain seq x y z
N MET A 1 3.68 -5.22 -13.33
CA MET A 1 4.39 -5.47 -12.04
C MET A 1 3.82 -4.54 -10.98
N ARG A 2 3.70 -4.96 -9.71
CA ARG A 2 3.22 -4.10 -8.63
C ARG A 2 4.37 -3.77 -7.67
N VAL A 3 4.52 -2.50 -7.34
CA VAL A 3 5.57 -2.02 -6.44
C VAL A 3 4.99 -0.99 -5.46
N SER A 4 5.49 -1.00 -4.22
CA SER A 4 5.11 -0.01 -3.22
C SER A 4 5.90 1.27 -3.44
N LEU A 5 5.21 2.42 -3.47
CA LEU A 5 5.88 3.71 -3.54
C LEU A 5 6.73 3.97 -2.28
N ASN A 6 6.29 3.49 -1.11
CA ASN A 6 7.07 3.60 0.13
C ASN A 6 8.37 2.80 0.05
N TRP A 7 8.34 1.62 -0.60
CA TRP A 7 9.55 0.83 -0.79
C TRP A 7 10.50 1.50 -1.79
N LEU A 8 9.98 2.10 -2.87
CA LEU A 8 10.81 2.86 -3.82
C LEU A 8 11.56 4.01 -3.13
N LYS A 9 10.90 4.69 -2.19
CA LYS A 9 11.47 5.79 -1.39
C LYS A 9 12.66 5.37 -0.51
N GLU A 10 12.87 4.07 -0.29
CA GLU A 10 14.07 3.57 0.41
C GLU A 10 15.33 3.63 -0.47
N PHE A 11 15.19 3.77 -1.79
CA PHE A 11 16.29 3.74 -2.74
C PHE A 11 16.57 5.09 -3.41
N VAL A 12 15.56 5.95 -3.50
CA VAL A 12 15.66 7.26 -4.15
C VAL A 12 14.70 8.24 -3.48
N ASP A 13 15.13 9.50 -3.38
CA ASP A 13 14.28 10.58 -2.89
C ASP A 13 13.20 10.90 -3.93
N ILE A 14 11.94 10.90 -3.49
CA ILE A 14 10.76 11.13 -4.33
C ILE A 14 9.87 12.17 -3.65
N ASP A 15 9.89 13.39 -4.21
CA ASP A 15 9.05 14.51 -3.80
C ASP A 15 7.73 14.58 -4.58
N GLN A 16 7.64 13.84 -5.68
CA GLN A 16 6.48 13.82 -6.56
C GLN A 16 5.32 13.02 -5.95
N THR A 17 4.10 13.39 -6.35
CA THR A 17 2.88 12.65 -6.04
C THR A 17 2.89 11.27 -6.72
N PRO A 18 2.12 10.27 -6.23
CA PRO A 18 2.03 8.96 -6.88
C PRO A 18 1.63 9.01 -8.36
N ALA A 19 0.79 9.98 -8.75
CA ALA A 19 0.36 10.19 -10.13
C ALA A 19 1.53 10.63 -11.03
N GLU A 20 2.28 11.64 -10.59
CA GLU A 20 3.46 12.14 -11.31
C GLU A 20 4.55 11.07 -11.42
N VAL A 21 4.77 10.28 -10.36
CA VAL A 21 5.73 9.16 -10.41
C VAL A 21 5.32 8.13 -11.46
N ALA A 22 4.03 7.78 -11.56
CA ALA A 22 3.55 6.86 -12.58
C ALA A 22 3.77 7.38 -14.00
N GLU A 23 3.56 8.69 -14.22
CA GLU A 23 3.81 9.33 -15.52
C GLU A 23 5.31 9.32 -15.87
N ILE A 24 6.19 9.67 -14.93
CA ILE A 24 7.65 9.63 -15.12
C ILE A 24 8.12 8.22 -15.49
N LEU A 25 7.65 7.20 -14.77
CA LEU A 25 7.99 5.80 -15.06
C LEU A 25 7.48 5.37 -16.45
N THR A 26 6.27 5.80 -16.82
CA THR A 26 5.70 5.52 -18.15
C THR A 26 6.55 6.14 -19.25
N MET A 27 6.97 7.40 -19.09
CA MET A 27 7.86 8.08 -20.03
C MET A 27 9.27 7.48 -20.09
N ALA A 28 9.71 6.82 -19.02
CA ALA A 28 10.95 6.05 -18.98
C ALA A 28 10.84 4.65 -19.64
N GLY A 29 9.68 4.32 -20.22
CA GLY A 29 9.42 3.03 -20.88
C GLY A 29 8.93 1.93 -19.95
N LEU A 30 8.57 2.27 -18.71
CA LEU A 30 8.00 1.35 -17.72
C LEU A 30 6.49 1.59 -17.61
N GLU A 31 5.74 1.09 -18.60
CA GLU A 31 4.27 1.22 -18.61
C GLU A 31 3.64 0.52 -17.40
N GLY A 32 2.82 1.27 -16.66
CA GLY A 32 2.02 0.76 -15.55
C GLY A 32 0.54 0.65 -15.93
N GLU A 33 -0.13 -0.41 -15.47
CA GLU A 33 -1.57 -0.61 -15.72
C GLU A 33 -2.46 0.30 -14.84
N GLY A 34 -1.92 0.88 -13.77
CA GLY A 34 -2.66 1.82 -12.93
C GLY A 34 -2.07 2.05 -11.54
N LEU A 35 -2.69 2.98 -10.81
CA LEU A 35 -2.39 3.33 -9.43
C LEU A 35 -3.47 2.82 -8.49
N GLU A 36 -3.07 2.21 -7.38
CA GLU A 36 -3.98 1.73 -6.35
C GLU A 36 -3.67 2.40 -5.00
N GLN A 37 -4.64 3.11 -4.44
CA GLN A 37 -4.57 3.56 -3.05
C GLN A 37 -4.93 2.40 -2.12
N ARG A 38 -3.99 2.05 -1.25
CA ARG A 38 -4.23 1.08 -0.17
C ARG A 38 -4.70 1.80 1.09
N ALA A 39 -5.51 1.12 1.89
CA ALA A 39 -6.03 1.58 3.18
C ALA A 39 -7.07 2.70 3.15
N GLN A 40 -7.74 2.93 2.01
CA GLN A 40 -8.91 3.80 1.99
C GLN A 40 -10.00 3.22 2.91
N ASN A 41 -10.53 4.02 3.83
CA ASN A 41 -11.59 3.67 4.79
C ASN A 41 -11.20 2.68 5.90
N LEU A 42 -9.93 2.66 6.33
CA LEU A 42 -9.46 1.82 7.44
C LEU A 42 -9.22 2.61 8.75
N ASP A 43 -9.69 3.85 8.85
CA ASP A 43 -9.38 4.78 9.96
C ASP A 43 -9.76 4.23 11.35
N ASP A 44 -10.84 3.45 11.44
CA ASP A 44 -11.32 2.87 12.71
C ASP A 44 -10.65 1.54 13.09
N PHE A 45 -9.82 0.96 12.20
CA PHE A 45 -9.18 -0.32 12.44
C PHE A 45 -7.96 -0.17 13.34
N LYS A 46 -7.85 -1.03 14.35
CA LYS A 46 -6.77 -1.02 15.33
C LYS A 46 -6.08 -2.36 15.43
N VAL A 47 -4.77 -2.32 15.64
CA VAL A 47 -4.00 -3.51 15.99
C VAL A 47 -4.30 -3.88 17.44
N SER A 48 -4.64 -5.15 17.68
CA SER A 48 -4.94 -5.68 19.01
C SER A 48 -4.15 -6.97 19.25
N LYS A 49 -3.90 -7.28 20.52
CA LYS A 49 -3.26 -8.53 20.95
C LYS A 49 -4.32 -9.47 21.53
N ILE A 50 -4.37 -10.70 21.04
CA ILE A 50 -5.19 -11.77 21.63
C ILE A 50 -4.58 -12.14 22.98
N LEU A 51 -5.38 -12.07 24.04
CA LEU A 51 -4.95 -12.43 25.40
C LEU A 51 -5.38 -13.84 25.81
N ASP A 52 -6.53 -14.30 25.31
CA ASP A 52 -7.09 -15.60 25.65
C ASP A 52 -7.94 -16.14 24.48
N ILE A 53 -8.04 -17.47 24.35
CA ILE A 53 -8.78 -18.14 23.28
C ILE A 53 -9.60 -19.29 23.88
N ASN A 54 -10.92 -19.24 23.67
CA ASN A 54 -11.83 -20.30 24.12
C ASN A 54 -12.69 -20.81 22.96
N PRO A 55 -13.09 -22.10 22.97
CA PRO A 55 -13.98 -22.64 21.95
C PRO A 55 -15.33 -21.91 21.93
N HIS A 56 -15.85 -21.62 20.73
CA HIS A 56 -17.19 -21.08 20.60
C HIS A 56 -18.22 -22.14 21.04
N PRO A 57 -19.17 -21.82 21.93
CA PRO A 57 -20.04 -22.81 22.53
C PRO A 57 -21.00 -23.49 21.53
N ARG A 58 -21.24 -22.87 20.37
CA ARG A 58 -22.12 -23.36 19.28
C ARG A 58 -21.67 -22.82 17.93
N ALA A 59 -20.46 -23.17 17.49
CA ALA A 59 -19.95 -22.76 16.18
C ALA A 59 -20.81 -23.33 15.04
#